data_AF-A0AAD5LHH9-F1
#
_entry.id   AF-A0AAD5LHH9-F1
#
_cell.length_a   1.000
_cell.length_b   1.000
_cell.length_c   1.000
_cell.angle_alpha   90.00
_cell.angle_beta   90.00
_cell.angle_gamma   90.00
#
_symmetry.space_group_name_H-M   'P 1'
#
loop_
_entity.id
_entity.type
_entity.pdbx_description
1 polymer ?
#
loop_
_entity_poly.entity_id
_entity_poly.type
_entity_poly.pdbx_seq_one_letter_code
_entity_poly.pdbx_strand_id
1 'polypeptide(L)'
;MYWIDPDGLGIGDDPIYVFCNMATGSTAVPHDSESPTDVGHCAEPGCYSREVNYVASSRQMLALADLSAQCYQSIKYDCNYAPLELNGIDYAWWNDKNGVPQYFWAGSGNRTHICQCGIDGNCVDPAIKCNCDAAAPVQLSDDGVVTKKEILPITKLNFGRTQLETSSGVHTLGPFECSGQVVVDGMPSSCEDLWKTGHTLSGFYSVMGNLMMESVYCDFSKLPHESGFQSWVGFVDIKSSPTYFYVRKLYNYFAQLNTPIPFETEMVNVGRAMNSTTGIFTAPRTGKYFFSASGNTNFPASSYTLLFDISLYKNGYSVGTSRTDSYSSSSNLKTFTLQAILDLNKEMKFGWAFR
;
A
#
# COMPACT_ATOMS: atom_id res chain seq x y z
N MET A 1 -27.49 13.01 11.73
CA MET A 1 -27.10 13.17 10.32
C MET A 1 -25.89 14.10 10.28
N TYR A 2 -24.89 13.78 9.47
CA TYR A 2 -23.62 14.50 9.39
C TYR A 2 -23.10 14.49 7.95
N TRP A 3 -22.30 15.50 7.60
CA TRP A 3 -21.52 15.49 6.35
C TRP A 3 -20.18 14.82 6.59
N ILE A 4 -19.81 13.89 5.72
CA ILE A 4 -18.51 13.24 5.71
C ILE A 4 -17.93 13.23 4.29
N ASP A 5 -16.61 13.12 4.19
CA ASP A 5 -15.92 13.09 2.91
C ASP A 5 -14.93 11.90 2.83
N PRO A 6 -15.45 10.66 2.67
CA PRO A 6 -14.64 9.43 2.65
C PRO A 6 -13.53 9.36 1.59
N ASP A 7 -13.75 9.89 0.38
CA ASP A 7 -12.75 9.80 -0.69
C ASP A 7 -11.65 10.88 -0.58
N GLY A 8 -11.87 11.93 0.20
CA GLY A 8 -10.84 12.84 0.70
C GLY A 8 -11.33 14.27 0.80
N LEU A 9 -10.99 14.97 1.90
CA LEU A 9 -11.45 16.35 2.16
C LEU A 9 -11.24 17.31 0.99
N GLY A 10 -12.32 17.66 0.28
CA GLY A 10 -12.32 18.57 -0.86
C GLY A 10 -11.59 18.01 -2.10
N ILE A 11 -11.51 16.69 -2.20
CA ILE A 11 -10.78 15.95 -3.23
C ILE A 11 -11.70 14.85 -3.77
N GLY A 12 -11.85 14.78 -5.09
CA GLY A 12 -12.75 13.79 -5.70
C GLY A 12 -14.17 14.33 -5.83
N ASP A 13 -15.14 13.60 -5.27
CA ASP A 13 -16.55 13.97 -5.33
C ASP A 13 -16.96 14.85 -4.14
N ASP A 14 -18.13 15.50 -4.21
CA ASP A 14 -18.64 16.30 -3.09
C ASP A 14 -18.91 15.43 -1.83
N PRO A 15 -18.76 16.00 -0.61
CA PRO A 15 -19.09 15.32 0.64
C PRO A 15 -20.52 14.75 0.64
N ILE A 16 -20.74 13.69 1.41
CA ILE A 16 -22.02 12.97 1.48
C ILE A 16 -22.72 13.17 2.83
N TYR A 17 -24.06 13.25 2.81
CA TYR A 17 -24.88 13.45 4.01
C TYR A 17 -25.44 12.12 4.51
N VAL A 18 -24.93 11.66 5.66
CA VAL A 18 -25.13 10.30 6.17
C VAL A 18 -25.66 10.29 7.59
N PHE A 19 -26.16 9.13 8.03
CA PHE A 19 -26.46 8.89 9.43
C PHE A 19 -25.25 8.27 10.12
N CYS A 20 -24.71 8.93 11.15
CA CYS A 20 -23.68 8.34 12.00
C CYS A 20 -24.30 7.93 13.34
N ASN A 21 -24.26 6.63 13.63
CA ASN A 21 -24.61 6.11 14.94
C ASN A 21 -23.39 6.20 15.86
N MET A 22 -23.39 7.22 16.71
CA MET A 22 -22.26 7.49 17.61
C MET A 22 -22.14 6.47 18.75
N ALA A 23 -23.17 5.66 19.00
CA ALA A 23 -23.13 4.63 20.03
C ALA A 23 -22.43 3.35 19.52
N THR A 24 -22.66 2.98 18.26
CA THR A 24 -22.05 1.81 17.62
C THR A 24 -20.79 2.15 16.82
N GLY A 25 -20.61 3.42 16.44
CA GLY A 25 -19.54 3.86 15.54
C GLY A 25 -19.79 3.46 14.08
N SER A 26 -21.05 3.40 13.65
CA SER A 26 -21.43 3.06 12.27
C SER A 26 -21.90 4.27 11.46
N THR A 27 -21.75 4.17 10.15
CA THR A 27 -22.14 5.18 9.16
C THR A 27 -23.07 4.53 8.14
N ALA A 28 -24.30 5.04 8.04
CA ALA A 28 -25.33 4.57 7.13
C ALA A 28 -25.61 5.60 6.03
N VAL A 29 -25.51 5.16 4.77
CA VAL A 29 -25.78 5.93 3.56
C VAL A 29 -27.21 5.65 3.10
N PRO A 30 -28.12 6.64 3.16
CA PRO A 30 -29.52 6.43 2.81
C PRO A 30 -29.78 6.39 1.30
N HIS A 31 -30.94 5.86 0.91
CA HIS A 31 -31.40 5.76 -0.47
C HIS A 31 -32.94 5.87 -0.60
N ASP A 32 -33.42 5.93 -1.85
CA ASP A 32 -34.83 6.16 -2.19
C ASP A 32 -35.75 4.92 -2.11
N SER A 33 -35.30 3.85 -1.46
CA SER A 33 -36.01 2.54 -1.44
C SER A 33 -36.05 1.89 -0.06
N GLU A 34 -35.94 2.70 1.00
CA GLU A 34 -35.93 2.21 2.39
C GLU A 34 -37.32 1.89 2.96
N SER A 35 -38.38 2.39 2.33
CA SER A 35 -39.76 2.10 2.74
C SER A 35 -40.26 0.79 2.15
N PRO A 36 -41.12 0.04 2.87
CA PRO A 36 -41.77 -1.16 2.33
C PRO A 36 -42.49 -0.85 1.02
N THR A 37 -42.15 -1.57 -0.04
CA THR A 37 -42.65 -1.32 -1.39
C THR A 37 -43.26 -2.58 -1.98
N ASP A 38 -44.50 -2.47 -2.45
CA ASP A 38 -45.22 -3.56 -3.11
C ASP A 38 -44.66 -3.81 -4.52
N VAL A 39 -44.40 -5.07 -4.83
CA VAL A 39 -43.96 -5.57 -6.15
C VAL A 39 -45.07 -5.44 -7.20
N GLY A 40 -46.33 -5.42 -6.76
CA GLY A 40 -47.50 -5.47 -7.63
C GLY A 40 -47.63 -6.82 -8.31
N HIS A 41 -48.33 -6.85 -9.45
CA HIS A 41 -48.52 -8.07 -10.23
C HIS A 41 -47.40 -8.28 -11.24
N CYS A 42 -46.62 -9.33 -11.06
CA CYS A 42 -45.48 -9.67 -11.90
C CYS A 42 -45.32 -11.19 -11.99
N ALA A 43 -45.64 -11.77 -13.15
CA ALA A 43 -45.58 -13.23 -13.34
C ALA A 43 -44.20 -13.76 -13.71
N GLU A 44 -43.52 -13.08 -14.64
CA GLU A 44 -42.22 -13.49 -15.16
C GLU A 44 -41.08 -13.23 -14.16
N PRO A 45 -39.97 -14.00 -14.22
CA PRO A 45 -38.79 -13.73 -13.40
C PRO A 45 -38.29 -12.29 -13.55
N GLY A 46 -38.19 -11.58 -12.43
CA GLY A 46 -37.69 -10.20 -12.38
C GLY A 46 -38.46 -9.16 -13.21
N CYS A 47 -39.72 -9.41 -13.60
CA CYS A 47 -40.48 -8.39 -14.34
C CYS A 47 -40.74 -7.12 -13.53
N TYR A 48 -40.69 -7.20 -12.20
CA TYR A 48 -40.55 -6.05 -11.33
C TYR A 48 -39.07 -5.78 -11.11
N SER A 49 -38.68 -4.53 -11.29
CA SER A 49 -37.31 -4.06 -11.10
C SER A 49 -37.32 -2.70 -10.42
N ARG A 50 -36.60 -2.56 -9.31
CA ARG A 50 -36.43 -1.31 -8.58
C ARG A 50 -34.95 -0.96 -8.48
N GLU A 51 -34.54 0.09 -9.18
CA GLU A 51 -33.20 0.67 -9.01
C GLU A 51 -33.13 1.45 -7.70
N VAL A 52 -31.97 1.37 -7.04
CA VAL A 52 -31.72 1.97 -5.74
C VAL A 52 -30.83 3.19 -5.93
N ASN A 53 -31.38 4.37 -5.66
CA ASN A 53 -30.67 5.64 -5.79
C ASN A 53 -30.21 6.13 -4.42
N TYR A 54 -28.91 6.00 -4.17
CA TYR A 54 -28.27 6.49 -2.94
C TYR A 54 -28.07 8.00 -3.00
N VAL A 55 -28.04 8.64 -1.83
CA VAL A 55 -27.68 10.07 -1.69
C VAL A 55 -26.18 10.34 -1.89
N ALA A 56 -25.39 9.30 -2.14
CA ALA A 56 -23.95 9.32 -2.29
C ALA A 56 -23.54 8.76 -3.65
N SER A 57 -22.41 9.22 -4.19
CA SER A 57 -21.82 8.63 -5.38
C SER A 57 -21.24 7.25 -5.10
N SER A 58 -21.10 6.43 -6.14
CA SER A 58 -20.43 5.12 -6.03
C SER A 58 -18.98 5.25 -5.54
N ARG A 59 -18.30 6.34 -5.89
CA ARG A 59 -16.93 6.63 -5.46
C ARG A 59 -16.86 6.85 -3.95
N GLN A 60 -17.75 7.70 -3.41
CA GLN A 60 -17.83 7.98 -1.97
C GLN A 60 -18.20 6.72 -1.16
N MET A 61 -19.15 5.92 -1.64
CA MET A 61 -19.52 4.66 -0.99
C MET A 61 -18.39 3.62 -1.03
N LEU A 62 -17.63 3.56 -2.12
CA LEU A 62 -16.48 2.67 -2.23
C LEU A 62 -15.36 3.08 -1.27
N ALA A 63 -15.05 4.39 -1.20
CA ALA A 63 -14.07 4.91 -0.25
C ALA A 63 -14.49 4.63 1.21
N LEU A 64 -15.76 4.85 1.54
CA LEU A 64 -16.31 4.50 2.86
C LEU A 64 -16.12 3.01 3.16
N ALA A 65 -16.39 2.13 2.20
CA ALA A 65 -16.21 0.69 2.37
C ALA A 65 -14.74 0.30 2.56
N ASP A 66 -13.81 0.92 1.82
CA ASP A 66 -12.38 0.62 1.89
C ASP A 66 -11.75 1.11 3.21
N LEU A 67 -12.24 2.22 3.77
CA LEU A 67 -11.85 2.74 5.08
C LEU A 67 -12.46 1.96 6.25
N SER A 68 -13.58 1.28 6.01
CA SER A 68 -14.33 0.58 7.05
C SER A 68 -13.89 -0.88 7.23
N ALA A 69 -13.93 -1.36 8.46
CA ALA A 69 -13.61 -2.76 8.77
C ALA A 69 -14.64 -3.71 8.13
N GLN A 70 -15.93 -3.36 8.23
CA GLN A 70 -17.04 -4.16 7.73
C GLN A 70 -18.15 -3.26 7.18
N CYS A 71 -18.91 -3.79 6.22
CA CYS A 71 -20.14 -3.17 5.74
C CYS A 71 -21.25 -4.21 5.64
N TYR A 72 -22.48 -3.75 5.78
CA TYR A 72 -23.66 -4.57 5.80
C TYR A 72 -24.85 -3.82 5.20
N GLN A 73 -25.82 -4.58 4.71
CA GLN A 73 -27.07 -4.05 4.23
C GLN A 73 -28.20 -5.04 4.51
N SER A 74 -29.23 -4.59 5.22
CA SER A 74 -30.39 -5.43 5.53
C SER A 74 -31.33 -5.49 4.33
N ILE A 75 -31.91 -6.65 4.08
CA ILE A 75 -32.95 -6.86 3.07
C ILE A 75 -34.05 -7.70 3.69
N LYS A 76 -35.29 -7.34 3.40
CA LYS A 76 -36.48 -8.05 3.87
C LYS A 76 -37.45 -8.24 2.72
N TYR A 77 -38.06 -9.42 2.66
CA TYR A 77 -39.15 -9.71 1.74
C TYR A 77 -40.31 -10.39 2.44
N ASP A 78 -41.45 -9.69 2.49
CA ASP A 78 -42.73 -10.20 2.98
C ASP A 78 -43.52 -10.76 1.79
N CYS A 79 -43.95 -12.03 1.88
CA CYS A 79 -44.47 -12.77 0.73
C CYS A 79 -45.73 -13.59 1.05
N ASN A 80 -46.59 -13.73 0.04
CA ASN A 80 -47.71 -14.66 0.00
C ASN A 80 -47.84 -15.17 -1.44
N TYR A 81 -47.75 -16.48 -1.67
CA TYR A 81 -47.64 -17.06 -3.01
C TYR A 81 -46.56 -16.44 -3.93
N ALA A 82 -45.50 -15.87 -3.35
CA ALA A 82 -44.47 -15.14 -4.07
C ALA A 82 -43.07 -15.68 -3.72
N PRO A 83 -42.68 -16.86 -4.26
CA PRO A 83 -41.38 -17.46 -3.99
C PRO A 83 -40.23 -16.69 -4.64
N LEU A 84 -39.05 -16.77 -4.02
CA LEU A 84 -37.81 -16.20 -4.55
C LEU A 84 -37.20 -17.16 -5.59
N GLU A 85 -37.26 -18.47 -5.31
CA GLU A 85 -36.91 -19.56 -6.21
C GLU A 85 -38.01 -20.62 -6.19
N LEU A 86 -38.34 -21.18 -7.35
CA LEU A 86 -39.29 -22.29 -7.43
C LEU A 86 -38.89 -23.26 -8.55
N ASN A 87 -38.69 -24.53 -8.20
CA ASN A 87 -38.33 -25.62 -9.13
C ASN A 87 -37.02 -25.35 -9.92
N GLY A 88 -36.03 -24.73 -9.28
CA GLY A 88 -34.75 -24.36 -9.88
C GLY A 88 -34.80 -23.13 -10.77
N ILE A 89 -35.89 -22.37 -10.74
CA ILE A 89 -36.04 -21.10 -11.45
C ILE A 89 -36.00 -19.96 -10.43
N ASP A 90 -34.99 -19.10 -10.56
CA ASP A 90 -34.88 -17.88 -9.75
C ASP A 90 -35.85 -16.81 -10.27
N TYR A 91 -36.84 -16.45 -9.46
CA TYR A 91 -37.80 -15.38 -9.76
C TYR A 91 -37.38 -14.03 -9.18
N ALA A 92 -36.50 -14.04 -8.19
CA ALA A 92 -36.00 -12.84 -7.52
C ALA A 92 -34.48 -12.87 -7.36
N TRP A 93 -33.86 -11.69 -7.46
CA TRP A 93 -32.44 -11.49 -7.20
C TRP A 93 -32.16 -10.00 -6.96
N TRP A 94 -31.03 -9.70 -6.34
CA TRP A 94 -30.52 -8.34 -6.24
C TRP A 94 -29.23 -8.19 -7.05
N ASN A 95 -28.90 -6.97 -7.45
CA ASN A 95 -27.67 -6.68 -8.19
C ASN A 95 -26.65 -6.02 -7.26
N ASP A 96 -25.41 -6.49 -7.37
CA ASP A 96 -24.28 -5.91 -6.63
C ASP A 96 -23.84 -4.54 -7.18
N LYS A 97 -22.83 -3.94 -6.55
CA LYS A 97 -22.25 -2.65 -6.96
C LYS A 97 -21.78 -2.59 -8.42
N ASN A 98 -21.51 -3.75 -9.03
CA ASN A 98 -21.09 -3.87 -10.43
C ASN A 98 -22.24 -4.31 -11.34
N GLY A 99 -23.47 -4.37 -10.83
CA GLY A 99 -24.65 -4.79 -11.58
C GLY A 99 -24.77 -6.31 -11.75
N VAL A 100 -23.95 -7.12 -11.09
CA VAL A 100 -24.01 -8.59 -11.26
C VAL A 100 -25.08 -9.19 -10.34
N PRO A 101 -25.95 -10.08 -10.84
CA PRO A 101 -27.01 -10.68 -10.04
C PRO A 101 -26.47 -11.59 -8.93
N GLN A 102 -27.17 -11.57 -7.79
CA GLN A 102 -26.88 -12.31 -6.57
C GLN A 102 -28.19 -12.90 -6.03
N TYR A 103 -28.14 -14.15 -5.60
CA TYR A 103 -29.33 -14.94 -5.22
C TYR A 103 -29.38 -15.30 -3.73
N PHE A 104 -28.33 -15.01 -2.97
CA PHE A 104 -28.36 -15.19 -1.52
C PHE A 104 -28.96 -13.94 -0.87
N TRP A 105 -29.78 -14.10 0.16
CA TRP A 105 -30.49 -12.99 0.82
C TRP A 105 -29.95 -12.67 2.22
N ALA A 106 -28.97 -13.43 2.71
CA ALA A 106 -28.31 -13.17 3.97
C ALA A 106 -26.84 -13.68 3.99
N GLY A 107 -26.02 -13.07 4.85
CA GLY A 107 -24.62 -13.40 5.06
C GLY A 107 -23.71 -12.99 3.91
N SER A 108 -22.70 -13.83 3.63
CA SER A 108 -21.65 -13.57 2.64
C SER A 108 -21.55 -14.68 1.58
N GLY A 109 -22.69 -15.25 1.20
CA GLY A 109 -22.79 -16.43 0.33
C GLY A 109 -22.09 -16.30 -1.04
N ASN A 110 -21.91 -17.45 -1.69
CA ASN A 110 -21.32 -17.56 -3.03
C ASN A 110 -22.40 -17.69 -4.11
N ARG A 111 -23.33 -16.71 -4.17
CA ARG A 111 -24.45 -16.67 -5.14
C ARG A 111 -25.44 -17.82 -5.07
N THR A 112 -25.32 -18.70 -4.08
CA THR A 112 -26.28 -19.79 -3.88
C THR A 112 -27.56 -19.22 -3.27
N HIS A 113 -28.71 -19.57 -3.84
CA HIS A 113 -30.01 -19.21 -3.28
C HIS A 113 -30.17 -19.73 -1.85
N ILE A 114 -30.24 -18.81 -0.88
CA ILE A 114 -30.39 -19.10 0.55
C ILE A 114 -30.78 -17.82 1.31
N CYS A 115 -31.63 -17.95 2.32
CA CYS A 115 -32.03 -16.87 3.24
C CYS A 115 -31.53 -17.15 4.66
N GLN A 116 -31.69 -16.19 5.57
CA GLN A 116 -31.20 -16.31 6.95
C GLN A 116 -31.78 -17.54 7.64
N CYS A 117 -33.08 -17.85 7.46
CA CYS A 117 -33.69 -19.03 8.07
C CYS A 117 -33.07 -20.34 7.58
N GLY A 118 -32.63 -20.38 6.33
CA GLY A 118 -31.97 -21.54 5.73
C GLY A 118 -30.56 -21.73 6.25
N ILE A 119 -29.86 -20.62 6.55
CA ILE A 119 -28.56 -20.64 7.22
C ILE A 119 -28.72 -21.15 8.67
N ASP A 120 -29.73 -20.66 9.38
CA ASP A 120 -29.97 -21.00 10.79
C ASP A 120 -30.67 -22.36 10.98
N GLY A 121 -31.21 -22.95 9.90
CA GLY A 121 -31.95 -24.20 9.93
C GLY A 121 -33.30 -24.12 10.63
N ASN A 122 -33.93 -22.94 10.62
CA ASN A 122 -35.17 -22.64 11.35
C ASN A 122 -36.32 -22.12 10.45
N CYS A 123 -36.22 -22.33 9.14
CA CYS A 123 -37.34 -22.03 8.24
C CYS A 123 -38.61 -22.81 8.64
N VAL A 124 -39.77 -22.29 8.24
CA VAL A 124 -41.08 -22.88 8.56
C VAL A 124 -41.21 -24.32 8.07
N ASP A 125 -40.59 -24.63 6.93
CA ASP A 125 -40.37 -25.98 6.45
C ASP A 125 -38.86 -26.27 6.43
N PRO A 126 -38.37 -27.33 7.10
CA PRO A 126 -36.95 -27.67 7.08
C PRO A 126 -36.38 -28.05 5.70
N ALA A 127 -37.22 -28.32 4.70
CA ALA A 127 -36.81 -28.71 3.34
C ALA A 127 -36.55 -27.52 2.40
N ILE A 128 -37.00 -26.31 2.76
CA ILE A 128 -36.82 -25.08 1.95
C ILE A 128 -35.63 -24.26 2.46
N LYS A 129 -35.11 -23.37 1.59
CA LYS A 129 -33.95 -22.51 1.91
C LYS A 129 -34.33 -21.08 2.32
N CYS A 130 -35.55 -20.68 1.99
CA CYS A 130 -36.17 -19.41 2.32
C CYS A 130 -37.66 -19.67 2.61
N ASN A 131 -38.24 -18.98 3.60
CA ASN A 131 -39.65 -19.15 3.94
C ASN A 131 -40.57 -18.86 2.74
N CYS A 132 -40.24 -17.85 1.94
CA CYS A 132 -41.03 -17.45 0.77
C CYS A 132 -41.10 -18.53 -0.32
N ASP A 133 -40.10 -19.41 -0.41
CA ASP A 133 -40.07 -20.49 -1.42
C ASP A 133 -41.10 -21.59 -1.15
N ALA A 134 -41.73 -21.60 0.03
CA ALA A 134 -42.87 -22.47 0.31
C ALA A 134 -44.04 -22.24 -0.67
N ALA A 135 -44.06 -21.08 -1.36
CA ALA A 135 -45.10 -20.68 -2.32
C ALA A 135 -46.51 -20.93 -1.75
N ALA A 136 -46.68 -20.62 -0.47
CA ALA A 136 -47.86 -20.98 0.31
C ALA A 136 -48.89 -19.82 0.35
N PRO A 137 -50.19 -20.12 0.53
CA PRO A 137 -51.29 -19.14 0.70
C PRO A 137 -51.26 -18.42 2.06
N VAL A 138 -50.08 -18.20 2.63
CA VAL A 138 -49.92 -17.61 3.97
C VAL A 138 -48.86 -16.52 3.91
N GLN A 139 -49.02 -15.52 4.76
CA GLN A 139 -48.02 -14.47 4.89
C GLN A 139 -46.77 -15.03 5.56
N LEU A 140 -45.66 -15.02 4.82
CA LEU A 140 -44.33 -15.41 5.28
C LEU A 140 -43.37 -14.23 5.09
N SER A 141 -42.17 -14.38 5.64
CA SER A 141 -41.13 -13.37 5.56
C SER A 141 -39.75 -14.00 5.57
N ASP A 142 -38.85 -13.42 4.80
CA ASP A 142 -37.41 -13.66 4.88
C ASP A 142 -36.71 -12.32 5.17
N ASP A 143 -36.11 -12.24 6.35
CA ASP A 143 -35.25 -11.15 6.78
C ASP A 143 -33.79 -11.59 6.67
N GLY A 144 -32.91 -10.73 6.17
CA GLY A 144 -31.50 -11.04 6.03
C GLY A 144 -30.60 -9.81 6.07
N VAL A 145 -29.33 -10.04 6.38
CA VAL A 145 -28.29 -9.01 6.31
C VAL A 145 -27.17 -9.49 5.42
N VAL A 146 -26.95 -8.81 4.30
CA VAL A 146 -25.81 -9.06 3.42
C VAL A 146 -24.57 -8.44 4.07
N THR A 147 -23.51 -9.22 4.25
CA THR A 147 -22.27 -8.80 4.95
C THR A 147 -21.03 -8.82 4.06
N LYS A 148 -21.22 -9.08 2.75
CA LYS A 148 -20.12 -9.20 1.78
C LYS A 148 -19.72 -7.83 1.24
N LYS A 149 -18.79 -7.17 1.96
CA LYS A 149 -18.30 -5.81 1.68
C LYS A 149 -17.84 -5.61 0.23
N GLU A 150 -17.25 -6.63 -0.38
CA GLU A 150 -16.63 -6.52 -1.71
C GLU A 150 -17.65 -6.27 -2.82
N ILE A 151 -18.93 -6.61 -2.59
CA ILE A 151 -20.00 -6.52 -3.59
C ILE A 151 -21.13 -5.55 -3.19
N LEU A 152 -21.18 -5.10 -1.94
CA LEU A 152 -22.09 -4.04 -1.51
C LEU A 152 -21.66 -2.67 -2.06
N PRO A 153 -22.60 -1.70 -2.21
CA PRO A 153 -24.03 -1.76 -1.86
C PRO A 153 -24.91 -2.49 -2.89
N ILE A 154 -26.16 -2.80 -2.50
CA ILE A 154 -27.20 -3.33 -3.40
C ILE A 154 -27.70 -2.21 -4.32
N THR A 155 -27.65 -2.42 -5.63
CA THR A 155 -27.99 -1.37 -6.63
C THR A 155 -29.36 -1.56 -7.28
N LYS A 156 -29.90 -2.78 -7.26
CA LYS A 156 -31.18 -3.11 -7.87
C LYS A 156 -31.82 -4.31 -7.18
N LEU A 157 -33.14 -4.27 -7.06
CA LEU A 157 -33.97 -5.38 -6.58
C LEU A 157 -34.90 -5.83 -7.68
N ASN A 158 -34.99 -7.15 -7.88
CA ASN A 158 -35.79 -7.75 -8.93
C ASN A 158 -36.64 -8.85 -8.32
N PHE A 159 -37.92 -8.83 -8.65
CA PHE A 159 -38.90 -9.78 -8.12
C PHE A 159 -39.84 -10.25 -9.22
N GLY A 160 -40.43 -11.41 -9.00
CA GLY A 160 -41.37 -12.04 -9.91
C GLY A 160 -42.35 -12.94 -9.16
N ARG A 161 -43.11 -13.70 -9.93
CA ARG A 161 -44.05 -14.72 -9.44
C ARG A 161 -45.21 -14.21 -8.55
N THR A 162 -45.51 -12.91 -8.52
CA THR A 162 -46.72 -12.32 -7.92
C THR A 162 -47.90 -12.30 -8.90
N GLN A 163 -48.24 -13.46 -9.47
CA GLN A 163 -49.19 -13.58 -10.58
C GLN A 163 -50.67 -13.79 -10.19
N LEU A 164 -50.94 -14.15 -8.94
CA LEU A 164 -52.30 -14.40 -8.45
C LEU A 164 -52.89 -13.13 -7.84
N GLU A 165 -54.21 -12.97 -7.89
CA GLU A 165 -54.89 -11.88 -7.15
C GLU A 165 -54.60 -11.95 -5.64
N THR A 166 -54.38 -13.15 -5.11
CA THR A 166 -54.05 -13.37 -3.70
C THR A 166 -52.55 -13.35 -3.42
N SER A 167 -51.69 -13.26 -4.44
CA SER A 167 -50.24 -13.19 -4.23
C SER A 167 -49.81 -11.76 -3.93
N SER A 168 -48.89 -11.61 -2.99
CA SER A 168 -48.31 -10.32 -2.63
C SER A 168 -46.83 -10.48 -2.33
N GLY A 169 -46.03 -9.51 -2.75
CA GLY A 169 -44.61 -9.42 -2.42
C GLY A 169 -44.30 -7.99 -2.03
N VAL A 170 -43.75 -7.78 -0.84
CA VAL A 170 -43.36 -6.46 -0.33
C VAL A 170 -41.91 -6.53 0.08
N HIS A 171 -41.06 -5.73 -0.56
CA HIS A 171 -39.64 -5.67 -0.22
C HIS A 171 -39.33 -4.43 0.62
N THR A 172 -38.32 -4.55 1.48
CA THR A 172 -37.74 -3.44 2.25
C THR A 172 -36.22 -3.59 2.21
N LEU A 173 -35.51 -2.51 1.91
CA LEU A 173 -34.05 -2.48 1.84
C LEU A 173 -33.53 -1.47 2.86
N GLY A 174 -32.61 -1.87 3.74
CA GLY A 174 -31.98 -0.94 4.67
C GLY A 174 -30.86 -0.13 4.00
N PRO A 175 -30.43 0.97 4.65
CA PRO A 175 -29.33 1.80 4.14
C PRO A 175 -28.05 0.98 4.02
N PHE A 176 -27.11 1.47 3.19
CA PHE A 176 -25.78 0.88 3.12
C PHE A 176 -24.97 1.34 4.35
N GLU A 177 -24.67 0.40 5.25
CA GLU A 177 -24.07 0.73 6.53
C GLU A 177 -22.67 0.12 6.67
N CYS A 178 -21.70 0.93 7.09
CA CYS A 178 -20.34 0.51 7.34
C CYS A 178 -19.91 0.87 8.77
N SER A 179 -19.04 0.06 9.37
CA SER A 179 -18.59 0.25 10.75
C SER A 179 -17.17 -0.22 10.99
N GLY A 180 -16.56 0.33 12.04
CA GLY A 180 -15.16 0.11 12.38
C GLY A 180 -14.21 0.76 11.38
N GLN A 181 -12.95 0.91 11.78
CA GLN A 181 -11.89 1.44 10.91
C GLN A 181 -10.90 0.32 10.59
N VAL A 182 -10.38 0.28 9.37
CA VAL A 182 -9.27 -0.61 9.03
C VAL A 182 -8.04 -0.20 9.85
N VAL A 183 -7.56 -1.10 10.69
CA VAL A 183 -6.36 -0.88 11.50
C VAL A 183 -5.13 -1.21 10.65
N VAL A 184 -4.24 -0.23 10.51
CA VAL A 184 -2.90 -0.44 9.94
C VAL A 184 -1.96 -0.70 11.12
N ASP A 185 -1.59 -1.97 11.32
CA ASP A 185 -0.67 -2.37 12.37
C ASP A 185 0.79 -2.11 11.93
N GLY A 186 1.49 -1.26 12.68
CA GLY A 186 2.91 -0.97 12.46
C GLY A 186 3.18 0.22 11.54
N MET A 187 4.33 0.21 10.87
CA MET A 187 4.71 1.28 9.95
C MET A 187 3.99 1.09 8.60
N PRO A 188 3.40 2.16 8.01
CA PRO A 188 2.78 2.09 6.69
C PRO A 188 3.76 1.53 5.64
N SER A 189 3.28 0.57 4.86
CA SER A 189 4.03 -0.09 3.79
C SER A 189 3.64 0.41 2.40
N SER A 190 2.57 1.20 2.31
CA SER A 190 2.01 1.70 1.06
C SER A 190 1.30 3.05 1.24
N CYS A 191 0.98 3.71 0.13
CA CYS A 191 0.07 4.85 0.08
C CYS A 191 -1.33 4.46 0.58
N GLU A 192 -1.76 3.21 0.40
CA GLU A 192 -3.07 2.75 0.89
C GLU A 192 -3.10 2.72 2.42
N ASP A 193 -2.02 2.26 3.05
CA ASP A 193 -1.86 2.30 4.50
C ASP A 193 -1.83 3.75 5.02
N LEU A 194 -1.12 4.64 4.32
CA LEU A 194 -1.11 6.07 4.64
C LEU A 194 -2.51 6.68 4.53
N TRP A 195 -3.24 6.36 3.47
CA TRP A 195 -4.61 6.83 3.28
C TRP A 195 -5.54 6.33 4.39
N LYS A 196 -5.49 5.04 4.74
CA LYS A 196 -6.25 4.43 5.84
C LYS A 196 -5.93 5.02 7.22
N THR A 197 -4.73 5.55 7.40
CA THR A 197 -4.31 6.26 8.62
C THR A 197 -4.65 7.75 8.61
N GLY A 198 -5.29 8.24 7.54
CA GLY A 198 -5.82 9.61 7.45
C GLY A 198 -4.98 10.58 6.64
N HIS A 199 -3.97 10.11 5.88
CA HIS A 199 -3.24 10.97 4.97
C HIS A 199 -4.08 11.33 3.73
N THR A 200 -4.18 12.62 3.44
CA THR A 200 -5.02 13.15 2.34
C THR A 200 -4.27 14.07 1.37
N LEU A 201 -3.04 14.48 1.68
CA LEU A 201 -2.26 15.39 0.83
C LEU A 201 -1.36 14.61 -0.13
N SER A 202 -1.55 14.76 -1.44
CA SER A 202 -0.66 14.10 -2.42
C SER A 202 0.79 14.57 -2.26
N GLY A 203 1.76 13.66 -2.41
CA GLY A 203 3.16 13.99 -2.23
C GLY A 203 4.10 12.80 -2.09
N PHE A 204 5.34 13.06 -1.72
CA PHE A 204 6.35 12.04 -1.45
C PHE A 204 6.28 11.57 0.01
N TYR A 205 6.20 10.26 0.19
CA TYR A 205 6.14 9.61 1.49
C TYR A 205 7.20 8.53 1.63
N SER A 206 7.65 8.32 2.86
CA SER A 206 8.49 7.18 3.22
C SER A 206 7.61 6.05 3.74
N VAL A 207 7.75 4.87 3.16
CA VAL A 207 7.01 3.66 3.54
C VAL A 207 7.98 2.51 3.80
N MET A 208 7.56 1.56 4.62
CA MET A 208 8.35 0.35 4.88
C MET A 208 8.19 -0.63 3.72
N GLY A 209 9.22 -0.75 2.88
CA GLY A 209 9.30 -1.80 1.88
C GLY A 209 9.67 -3.15 2.49
N ASN A 210 9.79 -4.19 1.65
CA ASN A 210 10.06 -5.55 2.11
C ASN A 210 11.40 -5.70 2.87
N LEU A 211 12.40 -4.88 2.54
CA LEU A 211 13.76 -4.98 3.09
C LEU A 211 14.23 -3.69 3.79
N MET A 212 13.81 -2.53 3.29
CA MET A 212 14.25 -1.23 3.77
C MET A 212 13.22 -0.16 3.45
N MET A 213 13.46 1.06 3.94
CA MET A 213 12.57 2.18 3.70
C MET A 213 12.60 2.61 2.22
N GLU A 214 11.42 2.83 1.66
CA GLU A 214 11.21 3.24 0.28
C GLU A 214 10.55 4.61 0.24
N SER A 215 10.84 5.36 -0.80
CA SER A 215 10.13 6.59 -1.14
C SER A 215 9.10 6.26 -2.21
N VAL A 216 7.86 6.64 -1.96
CA VAL A 216 6.75 6.54 -2.90
C VAL A 216 6.13 7.91 -3.10
N TYR A 217 5.57 8.16 -4.28
CA TYR A 217 4.67 9.28 -4.51
C TYR A 217 3.23 8.76 -4.38
N CYS A 218 2.46 9.39 -3.50
CA CYS A 218 1.06 9.09 -3.28
C CYS A 218 0.20 10.19 -3.90
N ASP A 219 -0.75 9.80 -4.75
CA ASP A 219 -1.77 10.68 -5.30
C ASP A 219 -3.12 10.40 -4.63
N PHE A 220 -3.37 11.06 -3.50
CA PHE A 220 -4.62 10.91 -2.75
C PHE A 220 -5.83 11.59 -3.42
N SER A 221 -5.65 12.18 -4.61
CA SER A 221 -6.80 12.51 -5.47
C SER A 221 -7.47 11.29 -6.09
N LYS A 222 -6.84 10.14 -5.95
CA LYS A 222 -7.28 8.86 -6.47
C LYS A 222 -7.57 7.89 -5.33
N LEU A 223 -8.47 6.95 -5.59
CA LEU A 223 -8.71 5.82 -4.71
C LEU A 223 -7.63 4.73 -4.91
N PRO A 224 -7.41 3.84 -3.92
CA PRO A 224 -6.34 2.85 -3.95
C PRO A 224 -6.31 1.94 -5.18
N HIS A 225 -7.47 1.64 -5.76
CA HIS A 225 -7.61 0.79 -6.94
C HIS A 225 -7.37 1.53 -8.26
N GLU A 226 -7.23 2.86 -8.25
CA GLU A 226 -7.04 3.66 -9.44
C GLU A 226 -5.56 3.74 -9.85
N SER A 227 -5.31 3.74 -11.16
CA SER A 227 -3.95 3.80 -11.70
C SER A 227 -3.22 5.10 -11.32
N GLY A 228 -1.98 4.96 -10.84
CA GLY A 228 -1.16 6.08 -10.40
C GLY A 228 -1.48 6.61 -9.01
N PHE A 229 -2.33 5.91 -8.22
CA PHE A 229 -2.50 6.18 -6.79
C PHE A 229 -1.17 6.11 -6.03
N GLN A 230 -0.33 5.13 -6.36
CA GLN A 230 1.02 4.99 -5.84
C GLN A 230 2.02 4.84 -6.99
N SER A 231 3.11 5.60 -6.91
CA SER A 231 4.28 5.44 -7.79
C SER A 231 5.52 5.22 -6.97
N TRP A 232 6.26 4.13 -7.24
CA TRP A 232 7.55 3.90 -6.59
C TRP A 232 8.61 4.87 -7.12
N VAL A 233 9.37 5.48 -6.21
CA VAL A 233 10.38 6.49 -6.55
C VAL A 233 11.78 5.94 -6.35
N GLY A 234 12.03 5.25 -5.24
CA GLY A 234 13.35 4.73 -4.92
C GLY A 234 13.48 4.25 -3.48
N PHE A 235 14.68 3.84 -3.09
CA PHE A 235 15.01 3.55 -1.70
C PHE A 235 15.42 4.81 -0.95
N VAL A 236 15.05 4.90 0.33
CA VAL A 236 15.50 5.97 1.23
C VAL A 236 16.67 5.45 2.06
N ASP A 237 17.86 5.98 1.78
CA ASP A 237 19.06 5.71 2.58
C ASP A 237 19.15 6.70 3.75
N ILE A 238 18.58 6.33 4.91
CA ILE A 238 18.68 7.14 6.12
C ILE A 238 20.05 6.97 6.76
N LYS A 239 20.94 7.94 6.50
CA LYS A 239 22.22 8.05 7.22
C LYS A 239 22.13 9.17 8.25
N SER A 240 22.04 8.80 9.53
CA SER A 240 21.98 9.75 10.65
C SER A 240 23.20 10.69 10.76
N SER A 241 24.36 10.26 10.25
CA SER A 241 25.58 11.08 10.18
C SER A 241 26.42 10.60 8.99
N PRO A 242 26.16 11.08 7.76
CA PRO A 242 26.94 10.67 6.60
C PRO A 242 28.41 11.06 6.77
N THR A 243 29.32 10.18 6.35
CA THR A 243 30.76 10.43 6.37
C THR A 243 31.37 9.89 5.09
N TYR A 244 31.71 10.78 4.18
CA TYR A 244 32.38 10.45 2.93
C TYR A 244 33.17 11.64 2.43
N PHE A 245 34.26 11.38 1.73
CA PHE A 245 35.13 12.39 1.18
C PHE A 245 35.66 11.98 -0.18
N TYR A 246 36.04 12.97 -0.99
CA TYR A 246 36.81 12.78 -2.20
C TYR A 246 37.86 13.89 -2.25
N VAL A 247 39.12 13.49 -2.12
CA VAL A 247 40.27 14.38 -2.11
C VAL A 247 41.18 14.03 -3.27
N ARG A 248 41.82 15.03 -3.87
CA ARG A 248 42.67 14.87 -5.05
C ARG A 248 44.03 15.48 -4.79
N LYS A 249 45.06 14.74 -5.22
CA LYS A 249 46.43 15.24 -5.30
C LYS A 249 46.74 15.72 -6.72
N LEU A 250 47.35 16.90 -6.85
CA LEU A 250 47.62 17.52 -8.15
C LEU A 250 49.09 17.55 -8.53
N TYR A 251 49.98 17.64 -7.56
CA TYR A 251 51.42 17.83 -7.80
C TYR A 251 52.20 16.54 -7.61
N ASN A 252 53.16 16.30 -8.50
CA ASN A 252 53.95 15.06 -8.60
C ASN A 252 55.13 14.99 -7.60
N TYR A 253 55.16 15.87 -6.58
CA TYR A 253 56.26 15.90 -5.62
C TYR A 253 55.88 15.16 -4.33
N PHE A 254 56.60 14.07 -4.08
CA PHE A 254 56.52 13.32 -2.83
C PHE A 254 57.82 13.56 -2.07
N ALA A 255 57.75 14.37 -1.03
CA ALA A 255 58.95 14.82 -0.32
C ALA A 255 59.54 13.73 0.61
N GLN A 256 58.71 12.83 1.13
CA GLN A 256 59.09 11.92 2.22
C GLN A 256 58.36 10.57 2.13
N LEU A 257 59.13 9.48 2.17
CA LEU A 257 58.61 8.11 2.29
C LEU A 257 57.98 7.90 3.67
N ASN A 258 57.00 7.01 3.75
CA ASN A 258 56.28 6.63 4.98
C ASN A 258 55.58 7.80 5.70
N THR A 259 55.26 8.88 4.97
CA THR A 259 54.47 10.00 5.50
C THR A 259 53.07 10.02 4.89
N PRO A 260 52.02 10.33 5.69
CA PRO A 260 50.67 10.49 5.17
C PRO A 260 50.61 11.49 4.01
N ILE A 261 49.89 11.14 2.95
CA ILE A 261 49.83 11.93 1.71
C ILE A 261 48.85 13.10 1.89
N PRO A 262 49.31 14.36 1.85
CA PRO A 262 48.42 15.52 1.84
C PRO A 262 47.80 15.71 0.45
N PHE A 263 46.62 16.33 0.43
CA PHE A 263 45.81 16.56 -0.77
C PHE A 263 45.53 18.06 -0.94
N GLU A 264 45.75 18.58 -2.15
CA GLU A 264 45.58 20.01 -2.43
C GLU A 264 44.13 20.38 -2.77
N THR A 265 43.31 19.40 -3.15
CA THR A 265 41.89 19.64 -3.49
C THR A 265 40.98 18.74 -2.67
N GLU A 266 40.00 19.35 -2.02
CA GLU A 266 38.87 18.67 -1.37
C GLU A 266 37.63 18.88 -2.23
N MET A 267 37.20 17.84 -2.95
CA MET A 267 36.01 17.91 -3.82
C MET A 267 34.72 17.77 -3.00
N VAL A 268 34.75 16.91 -1.98
CA VAL A 268 33.70 16.77 -0.97
C VAL A 268 34.28 16.19 0.31
N ASN A 269 33.75 16.56 1.48
CA ASN A 269 34.17 16.04 2.78
C ASN A 269 33.04 16.17 3.81
N VAL A 270 31.97 15.41 3.59
CA VAL A 270 30.81 15.38 4.49
C VAL A 270 31.21 14.65 5.77
N GLY A 271 30.87 15.25 6.92
CA GLY A 271 31.31 14.78 8.24
C GLY A 271 32.71 15.26 8.65
N ARG A 272 33.44 15.96 7.77
CA ARG A 272 34.77 16.58 8.04
C ARG A 272 35.78 15.62 8.70
N ALA A 273 35.70 14.35 8.33
CA ALA A 273 36.53 13.30 8.92
C ALA A 273 37.89 13.19 8.23
N MET A 274 38.02 13.63 6.97
CA MET A 274 39.31 13.73 6.27
C MET A 274 39.95 15.09 6.52
N ASN A 275 41.21 15.12 6.94
CA ASN A 275 42.01 16.34 6.99
C ASN A 275 42.97 16.34 5.78
N SER A 276 42.65 17.14 4.77
CA SER A 276 43.39 17.21 3.50
C SER A 276 44.83 17.69 3.67
N THR A 277 45.09 18.61 4.62
CA THR A 277 46.44 19.14 4.90
C THR A 277 47.36 18.10 5.51
N THR A 278 46.84 17.21 6.35
CA THR A 278 47.62 16.15 7.00
C THR A 278 47.55 14.82 6.27
N GLY A 279 46.59 14.62 5.36
CA GLY A 279 46.34 13.34 4.71
C GLY A 279 45.68 12.29 5.60
N ILE A 280 45.14 12.69 6.76
CA ILE A 280 44.65 11.79 7.79
C ILE A 280 43.12 11.85 7.87
N PHE A 281 42.49 10.68 7.73
CA PHE A 281 41.10 10.46 8.09
C PHE A 281 41.01 10.05 9.57
N THR A 282 40.08 10.65 10.32
CA THR A 282 39.75 10.27 11.70
C THR A 282 38.33 9.76 11.75
N ALA A 283 38.14 8.49 12.12
CA ALA A 283 36.83 7.86 12.13
C ALA A 283 35.90 8.57 13.14
N PRO A 284 34.78 9.19 12.70
CA PRO A 284 33.89 9.91 13.61
C PRO A 284 33.08 8.97 14.51
N ARG A 285 32.93 7.70 14.11
CA ARG A 285 32.22 6.66 14.86
C ARG A 285 32.85 5.30 14.62
N THR A 286 32.47 4.33 15.46
CA THR A 286 32.84 2.93 15.22
C THR A 286 32.01 2.36 14.07
N GLY A 287 32.65 1.69 13.11
CA GLY A 287 31.95 1.06 11.99
C GLY A 287 32.87 0.56 10.87
N LYS A 288 32.25 0.05 9.81
CA LYS A 288 32.92 -0.34 8.56
C LYS A 288 33.02 0.85 7.61
N TYR A 289 34.23 1.09 7.11
CA TYR A 289 34.53 2.16 6.17
C TYR A 289 35.15 1.58 4.90
N PHE A 290 34.69 2.05 3.75
CA PHE A 290 35.28 1.74 2.45
C PHE A 290 36.19 2.89 2.03
N PHE A 291 37.41 2.55 1.60
CA PHE A 291 38.38 3.48 1.07
C PHE A 291 38.87 3.02 -0.29
N SER A 292 39.04 3.97 -1.21
CA SER A 292 39.64 3.73 -2.50
C SER A 292 40.62 4.85 -2.84
N ALA A 293 41.81 4.47 -3.30
CA ALA A 293 42.81 5.36 -3.86
C ALA A 293 43.24 4.81 -5.22
N SER A 294 43.37 5.70 -6.20
CA SER A 294 43.88 5.37 -7.53
C SER A 294 44.67 6.53 -8.09
N GLY A 295 45.57 6.22 -9.03
CA GLY A 295 46.38 7.23 -9.67
C GLY A 295 47.41 6.66 -10.63
N ASN A 296 48.27 7.54 -11.09
CA ASN A 296 49.37 7.22 -11.98
C ASN A 296 50.69 7.54 -11.29
N THR A 297 51.68 6.71 -11.54
CA THR A 297 53.07 6.92 -11.14
C THR A 297 53.95 6.95 -12.38
N ASN A 298 54.93 7.85 -12.40
CA ASN A 298 55.86 8.01 -13.50
C ASN A 298 57.19 7.37 -13.11
N PHE A 299 57.56 6.30 -13.82
CA PHE A 299 58.85 5.65 -13.63
C PHE A 299 59.88 6.24 -14.59
N PRO A 300 61.05 6.66 -14.10
CA PRO A 300 62.16 7.05 -14.97
C PRO A 300 62.74 5.81 -15.69
N ALA A 301 63.49 6.06 -16.76
CA ALA A 301 64.27 5.01 -17.41
C ALA A 301 65.27 4.40 -16.41
N SER A 302 65.33 3.08 -16.35
CA SER A 302 66.17 2.36 -15.40
C SER A 302 66.68 1.04 -15.99
N SER A 303 67.92 0.68 -15.65
CA SER A 303 68.55 -0.60 -15.98
C SER A 303 68.25 -1.71 -14.96
N TYR A 304 67.40 -1.43 -13.97
CA TYR A 304 66.92 -2.36 -12.96
C TYR A 304 65.45 -2.08 -12.64
N THR A 305 64.73 -3.08 -12.14
CA THR A 305 63.32 -2.94 -11.77
C THR A 305 63.16 -1.91 -10.66
N LEU A 306 62.39 -0.86 -10.95
CA LEU A 306 61.94 0.10 -9.96
C LEU A 306 60.60 -0.36 -9.40
N LEU A 307 60.41 -0.17 -8.10
CA LEU A 307 59.17 -0.50 -7.39
C LEU A 307 58.53 0.79 -6.87
N PHE A 308 57.21 0.83 -6.90
CA PHE A 308 56.41 1.86 -6.25
C PHE A 308 55.34 1.18 -5.42
N ASP A 309 55.34 1.49 -4.13
CA ASP A 309 54.36 0.98 -3.18
C ASP A 309 53.51 2.12 -2.64
N ILE A 310 52.19 1.98 -2.76
CA ILE A 310 51.24 2.76 -1.95
C ILE A 310 50.71 1.87 -0.84
N SER A 311 50.93 2.27 0.40
CA SER A 311 50.51 1.53 1.58
C SER A 311 49.45 2.28 2.36
N LEU A 312 48.54 1.50 2.92
CA LEU A 312 47.45 1.93 3.77
C LEU A 312 47.86 1.79 5.23
N TYR A 313 47.79 2.89 5.99
CA TYR A 313 48.17 2.88 7.40
C TYR A 313 46.95 3.06 8.29
N LYS A 314 46.76 2.12 9.23
CA LYS A 314 45.79 2.20 10.33
C LYS A 314 46.55 2.41 11.62
N ASN A 315 46.35 3.57 12.26
CA ASN A 315 47.05 3.95 13.50
C ASN A 315 48.58 3.74 13.44
N GLY A 316 49.20 4.06 12.30
CA GLY A 316 50.65 3.90 12.07
C GLY A 316 51.12 2.52 11.62
N TYR A 317 50.24 1.52 11.53
CA TYR A 317 50.57 0.17 11.03
C TYR A 317 50.07 -0.02 9.60
N SER A 318 50.91 -0.56 8.72
CA SER A 318 50.48 -0.92 7.35
C SER A 318 49.48 -2.07 7.41
N VAL A 319 48.30 -1.87 6.83
CA VAL A 319 47.20 -2.85 6.77
C VAL A 319 46.89 -3.33 5.36
N GLY A 320 47.59 -2.79 4.36
CA GLY A 320 47.46 -3.18 2.97
C GLY A 320 48.40 -2.37 2.09
N THR A 321 48.94 -2.98 1.04
CA THR A 321 49.86 -2.34 0.10
C THR A 321 49.49 -2.73 -1.32
N SER A 322 49.53 -1.76 -2.22
CA SER A 322 49.49 -1.98 -3.67
C SER A 322 50.86 -1.64 -4.24
N ARG A 323 51.39 -2.56 -5.04
CA ARG A 323 52.72 -2.45 -5.66
C ARG A 323 52.57 -2.39 -7.16
N THR A 324 53.32 -1.50 -7.78
CA THR A 324 53.53 -1.48 -9.23
C THR A 324 55.02 -1.37 -9.51
N ASP A 325 55.47 -1.94 -10.61
CA ASP A 325 56.87 -2.03 -10.98
C ASP A 325 57.09 -1.61 -12.43
N SER A 326 58.32 -1.19 -12.72
CA SER A 326 58.74 -0.88 -14.08
C SER A 326 60.20 -1.22 -14.31
N TYR A 327 60.46 -1.90 -15.41
CA TYR A 327 61.77 -2.08 -16.01
C TYR A 327 61.69 -1.60 -17.47
N SER A 328 62.25 -0.42 -17.74
CA SER A 328 62.13 0.23 -19.05
C SER A 328 63.34 1.12 -19.33
N SER A 329 63.82 1.10 -20.58
CA SER A 329 64.86 2.00 -21.08
C SER A 329 64.35 3.41 -21.38
N SER A 330 63.04 3.64 -21.28
CA SER A 330 62.39 4.95 -21.40
C SER A 330 61.45 5.21 -20.21
N SER A 331 61.22 6.49 -19.90
CA SER A 331 60.24 6.86 -18.87
C SER A 331 58.85 6.36 -19.26
N ASN A 332 58.14 5.75 -18.32
CA ASN A 332 56.80 5.24 -18.56
C ASN A 332 55.85 5.46 -17.37
N LEU A 333 54.58 5.62 -17.71
CA LEU A 333 53.51 5.76 -16.72
C LEU A 333 52.97 4.38 -16.36
N LYS A 334 52.80 4.14 -15.07
CA LYS A 334 52.08 2.98 -14.53
C LYS A 334 50.90 3.46 -13.70
N THR A 335 49.84 2.67 -13.67
CA THR A 335 48.68 2.96 -12.82
C THR A 335 48.78 2.17 -11.52
N PHE A 336 48.18 2.69 -10.46
CA PHE A 336 47.96 1.97 -9.22
C PHE A 336 46.52 2.13 -8.77
N THR A 337 46.03 1.13 -8.06
CA THR A 337 44.76 1.17 -7.35
C THR A 337 44.91 0.42 -6.03
N LEU A 338 44.25 0.93 -4.99
CA LEU A 338 44.19 0.33 -3.68
C LEU A 338 42.78 0.55 -3.12
N GLN A 339 42.10 -0.54 -2.78
CA GLN A 339 40.79 -0.52 -2.15
C GLN A 339 40.85 -1.32 -0.86
N ALA A 340 40.16 -0.83 0.17
CA ALA A 340 40.10 -1.51 1.45
C ALA A 340 38.77 -1.24 2.15
N ILE A 341 38.25 -2.28 2.82
CA ILE A 341 37.17 -2.15 3.80
C ILE A 341 37.80 -2.36 5.17
N LEU A 342 37.68 -1.37 6.04
CA LEU A 342 38.26 -1.40 7.38
C LEU A 342 37.19 -1.24 8.45
N ASP A 343 37.25 -2.10 9.46
CA ASP A 343 36.59 -1.88 10.74
C ASP A 343 37.41 -0.86 11.56
N LEU A 344 36.86 0.33 11.78
CA LEU A 344 37.48 1.41 12.55
C LEU A 344 36.67 1.69 13.81
N ASN A 345 37.37 1.89 14.93
CA ASN A 345 36.77 2.46 16.13
C ASN A 345 36.74 3.99 16.02
N LYS A 346 35.85 4.65 16.75
CA LYS A 346 35.84 6.11 16.88
C LYS A 346 37.25 6.64 17.21
N GLU A 347 37.63 7.75 16.59
CA GLU A 347 38.92 8.44 16.69
C GLU A 347 40.14 7.68 16.14
N MET A 348 39.95 6.47 15.58
CA MET A 348 41.03 5.80 14.86
C MET A 348 41.46 6.62 13.63
N LYS A 349 42.77 6.76 13.50
CA LYS A 349 43.40 7.49 12.40
C LYS A 349 43.79 6.56 11.27
N PHE A 350 43.66 7.08 10.06
CA PHE A 350 43.90 6.38 8.83
C PHE A 350 44.57 7.32 7.81
N GLY A 351 45.47 6.80 6.99
CA GLY A 351 46.06 7.56 5.89
C GLY A 351 46.80 6.65 4.91
N TRP A 352 47.12 7.20 3.75
CA TRP A 352 47.97 6.53 2.76
C TRP A 352 49.38 7.11 2.81
N ALA A 353 50.39 6.28 2.60
CA ALA A 353 51.77 6.74 2.43
C ALA A 353 52.49 5.91 1.36
N PHE A 354 53.44 6.54 0.67
CA PHE A 354 54.33 5.84 -0.26
C PHE A 354 55.47 5.19 0.49
N ARG A 355 55.93 4.05 -0.03
CA ARG A 355 57.08 3.31 0.52
C ARG A 355 58.19 3.16 -0.51
#